data_AF-A0A0B7D786-F1
#
_entry.id   AF-A0A0B7D786-F1
#
_cell.length_a   1.000
_cell.length_b   1.000
_cell.length_c   1.000
_cell.angle_alpha   90.00
_cell.angle_beta   90.00
_cell.angle_gamma   90.00
#
_symmetry.space_group_name_H-M   'P 1'
#
loop_
_entity.id
_entity.type
_entity.pdbx_description
1 polymer ?
#
loop_
_entity_poly.entity_id
_entity_poly.type
_entity_poly.pdbx_seq_one_letter_code
_entity_poly.pdbx_strand_id
1 'polypeptide(L)'
;MESFWLCDDCLFGAAYEDYSTLSLYYSPDETEQRIAAIHRGLVRLLPISADFDPETGWGIRSFSPLPCDGCGSPLHGQRHRYTRL
;
A
#
# COMPACT_ATOMS: atom_id res chain seq x y z
N MET A 1 9.34 -10.14 -14.13
CA MET A 1 9.48 -8.96 -13.27
C MET A 1 8.68 -9.23 -12.01
N GLU A 2 9.23 -8.94 -10.83
CA GLU A 2 8.54 -9.19 -9.55
C GLU A 2 7.44 -8.14 -9.36
N SER A 3 6.20 -8.58 -9.12
CA SER A 3 5.05 -7.71 -8.90
C SER A 3 4.60 -7.76 -7.44
N PHE A 4 4.22 -6.61 -6.91
CA PHE A 4 3.74 -6.42 -5.54
C PHE A 4 2.32 -5.84 -5.57
N TRP A 5 1.51 -6.18 -4.59
CA TRP A 5 0.12 -5.73 -4.45
C TRP A 5 -0.04 -4.92 -3.15
N LEU A 6 -0.16 -3.61 -3.30
CA LEU A 6 -0.21 -2.66 -2.19
C LEU A 6 -1.65 -2.25 -1.87
N CYS A 7 -2.00 -2.15 -0.58
CA CYS A 7 -3.24 -1.53 -0.15
C CYS A 7 -3.19 -0.01 -0.34
N ASP A 8 -4.34 0.65 -0.19
CA ASP A 8 -4.47 2.10 -0.37
C ASP A 8 -3.48 2.88 0.51
N ASP A 9 -3.35 2.54 1.80
CA ASP A 9 -2.38 3.20 2.70
C ASP A 9 -0.92 3.10 2.20
N CYS A 10 -0.53 1.95 1.65
CA CYS A 10 0.82 1.76 1.09
C CYS A 10 0.98 2.48 -0.25
N LEU A 11 -0.09 2.59 -1.05
CA LEU A 11 -0.08 3.40 -2.27
C LEU A 11 0.15 4.88 -1.93
N PHE A 12 -0.59 5.44 -0.96
CA PHE A 12 -0.42 6.84 -0.57
C PHE A 12 0.95 7.09 0.06
N GLY A 13 1.43 6.18 0.93
CA GLY A 13 2.77 6.26 1.48
C GLY A 13 3.88 6.20 0.41
N ALA A 14 3.74 5.33 -0.60
CA ALA A 14 4.75 5.18 -1.65
C ALA A 14 4.76 6.33 -2.66
N ALA A 15 3.59 6.87 -3.01
CA ALA A 15 3.46 7.89 -4.05
C ALA A 15 3.58 9.32 -3.50
N TYR A 16 3.12 9.56 -2.28
CA TYR A 16 2.93 10.91 -1.73
C TYR A 16 3.48 11.11 -0.32
N GLU A 17 3.95 10.05 0.36
CA GLU A 17 4.33 10.08 1.78
C GLU A 17 3.19 10.63 2.68
N ASP A 18 1.93 10.37 2.29
CA ASP A 18 0.73 10.85 2.96
C ASP A 18 0.06 9.72 3.77
N TYR A 19 -0.28 10.03 5.02
CA TYR A 19 -0.87 9.14 6.01
C TYR A 19 -2.10 9.74 6.70
N SER A 20 -2.56 10.91 6.23
CA SER A 20 -3.62 11.69 6.89
C SER A 20 -4.92 10.89 7.07
N THR A 21 -5.23 9.99 6.13
CA THR A 21 -6.44 9.15 6.18
C THR A 21 -6.43 8.15 7.33
N LEU A 22 -5.26 7.74 7.85
CA LEU A 22 -5.18 6.80 8.97
C LEU A 22 -5.83 7.36 10.24
N SER A 23 -5.70 8.68 10.46
CA SER A 23 -6.25 9.36 11.63
C SER A 23 -7.79 9.35 11.70
N LEU A 24 -8.46 9.03 10.58
CA LEU A 24 -9.91 8.87 10.53
C LEU A 24 -10.38 7.56 11.17
N TYR A 25 -9.50 6.56 11.25
CA TYR A 25 -9.86 5.18 11.62
C TYR A 25 -9.09 4.65 12.83
N TYR A 26 -7.93 5.23 13.14
CA TYR A 26 -7.03 4.78 14.18
C TYR A 26 -6.81 5.86 15.24
N SER A 27 -6.55 5.43 16.47
CA SER A 27 -6.02 6.33 17.51
C SER A 27 -4.62 6.86 17.13
N PRO A 28 -4.11 7.92 17.79
CA PRO A 28 -2.77 8.44 17.52
C PRO A 28 -1.68 7.36 17.62
N ASP A 29 -1.68 6.55 18.68
CA ASP A 29 -0.69 5.49 18.88
C ASP A 29 -0.76 4.40 17.79
N GLU A 30 -1.97 4.00 17.41
CA GLU A 30 -2.18 3.06 16.31
C GLU A 30 -1.76 3.64 14.96
N THR A 31 -1.98 4.94 14.75
CA THR A 31 -1.55 5.65 13.54
C THR A 31 -0.03 5.62 13.42
N GLU A 32 0.70 5.93 14.48
CA GLU A 32 2.17 5.86 14.46
C GLU A 32 2.68 4.44 14.18
N GLN A 33 2.07 3.43 14.80
CA GLN A 33 2.40 2.03 14.53
C GLN A 33 2.14 1.64 13.07
N ARG A 34 1.02 2.13 12.49
CA ARG A 34 0.68 1.89 11.09
C ARG A 34 1.65 2.56 10.13
N ILE A 35 2.01 3.82 10.37
CA ILE A 35 3.00 4.54 9.56
C ILE A 35 4.34 3.80 9.59
N ALA A 36 4.79 3.37 10.78
CA ALA A 36 6.04 2.62 10.92
C ALA A 36 6.03 1.29 10.14
N ALA A 37 4.91 0.56 10.16
CA ALA A 37 4.75 -0.69 9.40
C ALA A 37 4.77 -0.44 7.89
N ILE A 38 4.12 0.62 7.41
CA ILE A 38 4.12 1.02 6.00
C ILE A 38 5.54 1.40 5.56
N HIS A 39 6.22 2.29 6.29
CA HIS A 39 7.59 2.70 5.98
C HIS A 39 8.54 1.49 5.90
N ARG A 40 8.53 0.62 6.91
CA ARG A 40 9.39 -0.57 6.95
C ARG A 40 9.11 -1.51 5.78
N GLY A 41 7.85 -1.67 5.41
CA GLY A 41 7.42 -2.46 4.27
C GLY A 41 7.93 -1.91 2.95
N LEU A 42 7.61 -0.65 2.67
CA LEU A 42 7.97 0.01 1.42
C LEU A 42 9.49 0.06 1.19
N VAL A 43 10.29 0.36 2.23
CA VAL A 43 11.76 0.37 2.13
C VAL A 43 12.33 -0.97 1.65
N ARG A 44 11.69 -2.10 1.99
CA ARG A 44 12.14 -3.42 1.52
C ARG A 44 11.80 -3.70 0.06
N LEU A 45 10.74 -3.07 -0.44
CA LEU A 45 10.28 -3.25 -1.82
C LEU A 45 11.08 -2.38 -2.79
N LEU A 46 11.54 -1.20 -2.34
CA LEU A 46 12.27 -0.26 -3.18
C LEU A 46 13.49 -0.90 -3.89
N PRO A 47 13.81 -0.46 -5.13
CA PRO A 47 13.05 0.51 -5.91
C PRO A 47 11.81 -0.14 -6.56
N ILE A 48 10.66 0.53 -6.48
CA ILE A 48 9.40 0.11 -7.12
C ILE A 48 8.81 1.23 -7.96
N SER A 49 8.04 0.86 -8.97
CA SER A 49 7.23 1.77 -9.77
C SER A 49 5.79 1.31 -9.81
N ALA A 50 4.86 2.26 -9.92
CA ALA A 50 3.45 1.97 -10.14
C ALA A 50 3.29 1.22 -11.47
N ASP A 51 2.53 0.11 -11.44
CA ASP A 51 2.23 -0.74 -12.59
C ASP A 51 0.72 -0.98 -12.69
N PHE A 52 -0.02 0.13 -12.59
CA PHE A 52 -1.47 0.20 -12.64
C PHE A 52 -1.93 1.50 -13.30
N ASP A 53 -3.19 1.52 -13.75
CA ASP A 53 -3.85 2.67 -14.33
C ASP A 53 -5.20 2.89 -13.61
N PRO A 54 -5.38 4.01 -12.89
CA PRO A 54 -6.60 4.30 -12.15
C PRO A 54 -7.79 4.66 -13.06
N GLU A 55 -7.56 5.12 -14.29
CA GLU A 55 -8.64 5.48 -15.21
C GLU A 55 -9.29 4.24 -15.83
N THR A 56 -8.47 3.24 -16.17
CA THR A 56 -8.96 1.99 -16.78
C THR A 56 -9.16 0.85 -15.77
N GLY A 57 -8.65 1.00 -14.55
CA GLY A 57 -8.63 -0.04 -13.53
C GLY A 57 -7.61 -1.15 -13.78
N TRP A 58 -6.77 -1.03 -14.81
CA TRP A 58 -5.73 -2.01 -15.08
C TRP A 58 -4.72 -2.05 -13.94
N GLY A 59 -4.28 -3.25 -13.53
CA GLY A 59 -3.37 -3.40 -12.39
C GLY A 59 -4.02 -3.08 -11.02
N ILE A 60 -5.34 -2.91 -10.97
CA ILE A 60 -6.10 -2.72 -9.72
C ILE A 60 -6.99 -3.93 -9.48
N ARG A 61 -6.89 -4.53 -8.29
CA ARG A 61 -7.84 -5.52 -7.78
C ARG A 61 -8.81 -4.80 -6.87
N SER A 62 -10.08 -4.66 -7.27
CA SER A 62 -11.11 -4.04 -6.44
C SER A 62 -11.34 -4.76 -5.10
N PHE A 63 -11.03 -6.06 -5.05
CA PHE A 63 -11.03 -6.85 -3.83
C PHE A 63 -9.95 -7.93 -3.84
N SER A 64 -9.20 -8.05 -2.75
CA SER A 64 -8.22 -9.10 -2.51
C SER A 64 -8.33 -9.59 -1.06
N PRO A 65 -8.37 -10.91 -0.84
CA PRO A 65 -8.26 -11.49 0.50
C PRO A 65 -6.81 -11.60 0.99
N LEU A 66 -5.83 -11.34 0.11
CA LEU A 66 -4.42 -11.49 0.45
C LEU A 66 -3.90 -10.28 1.25
N PRO A 67 -2.95 -10.48 2.18
CA PRO A 67 -2.27 -9.39 2.86
C PRO A 67 -1.61 -8.41 1.89
N CYS A 68 -1.40 -7.18 2.34
CA CYS A 68 -0.62 -6.19 1.60
C CYS A 68 0.86 -6.60 1.55
N ASP A 69 1.48 -6.61 0.37
CA ASP A 69 2.90 -6.98 0.20
C ASP A 69 3.86 -5.95 0.82
N GLY A 70 3.41 -4.71 1.02
CA GLY A 70 4.15 -3.66 1.71
C GLY A 70 4.06 -3.79 3.23
N CYS A 71 2.96 -3.33 3.81
CA CYS A 71 2.80 -3.24 5.26
C CYS A 71 2.36 -4.54 5.94
N GLY A 72 2.07 -5.61 5.20
CA GLY A 72 1.57 -6.87 5.76
C GLY A 72 0.15 -6.82 6.32
N SER A 73 -0.59 -5.72 6.10
CA SER A 73 -1.96 -5.58 6.61
C SER A 73 -2.83 -6.75 6.14
N PRO A 74 -3.48 -7.49 7.07
CA PRO A 74 -4.32 -8.63 6.73
C PRO A 74 -5.73 -8.21 6.26
N LEU A 75 -6.04 -6.91 6.29
CA LEU A 75 -7.35 -6.41 5.91
C LEU A 75 -7.63 -6.66 4.44
N HIS A 76 -8.74 -7.34 4.14
CA HIS A 76 -9.20 -7.52 2.77
C HIS A 76 -9.60 -6.18 2.16
N GLY A 77 -9.41 -6.02 0.86
CA GLY A 77 -9.81 -4.80 0.17
C GLY A 77 -9.07 -4.60 -1.14
N GLN A 78 -9.11 -3.38 -1.64
CA GLN A 78 -8.47 -3.01 -2.91
C GLN A 78 -6.95 -3.19 -2.86
N ARG A 79 -6.36 -3.55 -3.99
CA ARG A 79 -4.90 -3.65 -4.17
C ARG A 79 -4.45 -3.05 -5.49
N HIS A 80 -3.33 -2.34 -5.45
CA HIS A 80 -2.69 -1.70 -6.59
C HIS A 80 -1.37 -2.39 -6.90
N ARG A 81 -1.15 -2.71 -8.17
CA ARG A 81 0.04 -3.42 -8.60
C ARG A 81 1.23 -2.48 -8.74
N TYR A 82 2.34 -2.85 -8.16
CA TYR A 82 3.65 -2.24 -8.36
C TYR A 82 4.60 -3.28 -8.94
N THR A 83 5.67 -2.82 -9.57
CA THR A 83 6.75 -3.68 -10.08
C THR A 83 8.09 -3.22 -9.54
N ARG A 84 9.02 -4.17 -9.36
CA ARG A 84 10.43 -3.84 -9.13
C ARG A 84 11.02 -3.14 -10.34
N LEU A 85 11.80 -2.08 -10.10
CA LEU A 85 12.62 -1.40 -11.11
C LEU A 85 13.96 -2.12 -11.36
#